data_AF-A0A7S3JP61-F1
#
_entry.id   AF-A0A7S3JP61-F1
#
_cell.length_a   1.000
_cell.length_b   1.000
_cell.length_c   1.000
_cell.angle_alpha   90.00
_cell.angle_beta   90.00
_cell.angle_gamma   90.00
#
_symmetry.space_group_name_H-M   'P 1'
#
loop_
_entity.id
_entity.type
_entity.pdbx_description
1 polymer ?
#
loop_
_entity_poly.entity_id
_entity_poly.type
_entity_poly.pdbx_seq_one_letter_code
_entity_poly.pdbx_strand_id
1 'polypeptide(L)'
;RLDDAQKESYLALKERVEAEGMYFSENSILRFLASRDFDQELAYECLVSNSQFYKLNNVEVLDESEFQTKIDSQTIVYHKCDKYGRPVVYMRVRFNNPDDTTDRQMMQYMLWTMKNIKAKMPKHVDNYLLIYDLKDAGWS
;
A
#
# COMPACT_ATOMS: atom_id res chain seq x y z
N ARG A 1 8.58 -20.84 3.50
CA ARG A 1 8.41 -21.94 2.52
C ARG A 1 7.00 -22.46 2.70
N LEU A 2 6.24 -22.59 1.61
CA LEU A 2 4.86 -23.08 1.69
C LEU A 2 4.82 -24.60 1.89
N ASP A 3 3.87 -25.07 2.69
CA ASP A 3 3.48 -26.48 2.69
C ASP A 3 2.64 -26.83 1.44
N ASP A 4 2.24 -28.08 1.30
CA ASP A 4 1.54 -28.54 0.09
C ASP A 4 0.13 -27.98 -0.02
N ALA A 5 -0.60 -27.84 1.10
CA ALA A 5 -1.93 -27.23 1.12
C ALA A 5 -1.88 -25.74 0.75
N GLN A 6 -0.87 -25.02 1.26
CA GLN A 6 -0.64 -23.62 0.93
C GLN A 6 -0.28 -23.40 -0.55
N LYS A 7 0.48 -24.32 -1.15
CA LYS A 7 0.76 -24.28 -2.60
C LYS A 7 -0.50 -24.52 -3.42
N GLU A 8 -1.34 -25.46 -3.00
CA GLU A 8 -2.62 -25.73 -3.65
C GLU A 8 -3.51 -24.49 -3.61
N SER A 9 -3.65 -23.85 -2.45
CA SER A 9 -4.39 -22.58 -2.34
C SER A 9 -3.82 -21.47 -3.21
N TYR A 10 -2.50 -21.36 -3.30
CA TYR A 10 -1.85 -20.40 -4.21
C TYR A 10 -2.18 -20.66 -5.67
N LEU A 11 -2.05 -21.91 -6.14
CA LEU A 11 -2.31 -22.27 -7.53
C LEU A 11 -3.78 -22.08 -7.89
N ALA A 12 -4.70 -22.50 -7.03
CA ALA A 12 -6.13 -22.35 -7.24
C ALA A 12 -6.55 -20.87 -7.32
N LEU A 13 -6.06 -20.03 -6.40
CA LEU A 13 -6.37 -18.60 -6.44
C LEU A 13 -5.74 -17.93 -7.67
N LYS A 14 -4.51 -18.30 -8.04
CA LYS A 14 -3.84 -17.79 -9.24
C LYS A 14 -4.63 -18.12 -10.51
N GLU A 15 -5.05 -19.37 -10.66
CA GLU A 15 -5.85 -19.82 -11.81
C GLU A 15 -7.17 -19.04 -11.89
N ARG A 16 -7.86 -18.85 -10.76
CA ARG A 16 -9.11 -18.08 -10.70
C ARG A 16 -8.93 -16.63 -11.16
N VAL A 17 -7.93 -15.92 -10.63
CA VAL A 17 -7.74 -14.50 -11.00
C VAL A 17 -7.32 -14.34 -12.46
N GLU A 18 -6.51 -15.27 -13.00
CA GLU A 18 -6.11 -15.30 -14.41
C GLU A 18 -7.30 -15.60 -15.34
N ALA A 19 -8.17 -16.54 -14.96
CA ALA A 19 -9.39 -16.86 -15.70
C ALA A 19 -10.36 -15.67 -15.80
N GLU A 20 -10.36 -14.79 -14.79
CA GLU A 20 -11.13 -13.55 -14.78
C GLU A 20 -10.43 -12.37 -15.48
N GLY A 21 -9.28 -12.63 -16.13
CA GLY A 21 -8.52 -11.62 -16.87
C GLY A 21 -7.82 -10.58 -15.98
N MET A 22 -7.65 -10.88 -14.69
CA MET A 22 -6.92 -10.03 -13.76
C MET A 22 -5.47 -10.49 -13.63
N TYR A 23 -4.55 -9.54 -13.50
CA TYR A 23 -3.13 -9.83 -13.28
C TYR A 23 -2.68 -9.38 -11.90
N PHE A 24 -2.13 -10.32 -11.13
CA PHE A 24 -1.50 -10.06 -9.84
C PHE A 24 -0.14 -10.76 -9.79
N SER A 25 0.86 -10.09 -9.22
CA SER A 25 2.16 -10.74 -8.97
C SER A 25 2.02 -11.89 -7.98
N GLU A 26 2.92 -12.88 -8.05
CA GLU A 26 3.00 -13.98 -7.07
C GLU A 26 3.00 -13.45 -5.63
N ASN A 27 3.84 -12.47 -5.33
CA ASN A 27 3.92 -11.84 -4.01
C ASN A 27 2.60 -11.21 -3.58
N SER A 28 1.84 -10.61 -4.51
CA SER A 28 0.52 -10.05 -4.19
C SER A 28 -0.44 -11.14 -3.75
N ILE A 29 -0.57 -12.21 -4.54
CA ILE A 29 -1.47 -13.34 -4.25
C ILE A 29 -1.11 -13.97 -2.89
N LEU A 30 0.18 -14.23 -2.66
CA LEU A 30 0.66 -14.81 -1.41
C LEU A 30 0.39 -13.91 -0.19
N ARG A 31 0.48 -12.58 -0.31
CA ARG A 31 0.13 -11.67 0.79
C ARG A 31 -1.33 -11.76 1.17
N PHE A 32 -2.24 -11.80 0.19
CA PHE A 32 -3.67 -11.90 0.46
C PHE A 32 -4.01 -13.25 1.10
N LEU A 33 -3.46 -14.36 0.59
CA LEU A 33 -3.61 -15.68 1.19
C LEU A 33 -3.06 -15.73 2.62
N ALA A 34 -1.81 -15.30 2.83
CA ALA A 34 -1.19 -15.33 4.15
C ALA A 34 -1.95 -14.46 5.17
N SER A 35 -2.59 -13.37 4.72
CA SER A 35 -3.41 -12.51 5.59
C SER A 35 -4.78 -13.08 5.95
N ARG A 36 -5.17 -14.21 5.36
CA ARG A 36 -6.46 -14.89 5.53
C ARG A 36 -6.27 -16.38 5.84
N ASP A 37 -5.16 -16.73 6.46
CA ASP A 37 -4.83 -18.12 6.83
C ASP A 37 -4.92 -19.11 5.65
N PHE A 38 -4.59 -18.64 4.45
CA PHE A 38 -4.69 -19.37 3.17
C PHE A 38 -6.10 -19.81 2.77
N ASP A 39 -7.14 -19.17 3.32
CA ASP A 39 -8.50 -19.24 2.83
C ASP A 39 -8.61 -18.56 1.46
N GLN A 40 -8.96 -19.34 0.44
CA GLN A 40 -8.98 -18.90 -0.96
C GLN A 40 -10.11 -17.91 -1.24
N GLU A 41 -11.28 -18.10 -0.64
CA GLU A 41 -12.45 -17.24 -0.87
C GLU A 41 -12.25 -15.88 -0.21
N LEU A 42 -11.85 -15.86 1.07
CA LEU A 42 -11.57 -14.62 1.78
C LEU A 42 -10.41 -13.84 1.13
N ALA A 43 -9.38 -14.55 0.64
CA ALA A 43 -8.27 -13.92 -0.08
C ALA A 43 -8.73 -13.33 -1.42
N TYR A 44 -9.56 -14.06 -2.18
CA TYR A 44 -10.12 -13.60 -3.45
C TYR A 44 -11.00 -12.35 -3.25
N GLU A 45 -11.94 -12.37 -2.31
CA GLU A 45 -12.82 -11.23 -2.00
C GLU A 45 -11.99 -9.99 -1.65
N CYS A 46 -10.96 -10.14 -0.84
CA CYS A 46 -10.09 -9.04 -0.44
C CYS A 46 -9.27 -8.50 -1.60
N LEU A 47 -8.77 -9.37 -2.48
CA LEU A 47 -7.99 -9.01 -3.65
C LEU A 47 -8.85 -8.27 -4.70
N VAL A 48 -10.09 -8.71 -4.93
CA VAL A 48 -11.08 -8.01 -5.78
C VAL A 48 -11.43 -6.65 -5.19
N SER A 49 -11.75 -6.59 -3.88
CA SER A 49 -12.06 -5.34 -3.20
C SER A 49 -10.91 -4.34 -3.28
N ASN A 50 -9.66 -4.80 -3.08
CA ASN A 50 -8.48 -3.95 -3.23
C ASN A 50 -8.32 -3.45 -4.68
N SER A 51 -8.54 -4.30 -5.68
CA SER A 51 -8.50 -3.89 -7.10
C SER A 51 -9.54 -2.82 -7.42
N GLN A 52 -10.77 -3.00 -6.93
CA GLN A 52 -11.85 -2.01 -7.07
C GLN A 52 -11.50 -0.70 -6.37
N PHE A 53 -10.94 -0.75 -5.16
CA PHE A 53 -10.49 0.43 -4.43
C PHE A 53 -9.42 1.23 -5.21
N TYR A 54 -8.46 0.55 -5.83
CA TYR A 54 -7.43 1.21 -6.65
C TYR A 54 -8.02 1.87 -7.90
N LYS A 55 -8.98 1.19 -8.56
CA LYS A 55 -9.71 1.72 -9.72
C LYS A 55 -10.54 2.96 -9.35
N LEU A 56 -11.33 2.88 -8.29
CA LEU A 56 -12.18 3.98 -7.81
C LEU A 56 -11.39 5.25 -7.46
N ASN A 57 -10.16 5.07 -6.98
CA ASN A 57 -9.27 6.16 -6.59
C ASN A 57 -8.29 6.60 -7.69
N ASN A 58 -8.40 6.03 -8.90
CA ASN A 58 -7.54 6.35 -10.04
C ASN A 58 -6.03 6.22 -9.71
N VAL A 59 -5.64 5.26 -8.87
CA VAL A 59 -4.27 5.14 -8.33
C VAL A 59 -3.21 4.97 -9.43
N GLU A 60 -3.59 4.36 -10.55
CA GLU A 60 -2.66 4.13 -11.67
C GLU A 60 -2.24 5.41 -12.37
N VAL A 61 -3.10 6.43 -12.39
CA VAL A 61 -2.89 7.69 -13.13
C VAL A 61 -2.55 8.88 -12.24
N LEU A 62 -2.35 8.68 -10.93
CA LEU A 62 -1.91 9.73 -10.02
C LEU A 62 -0.53 10.25 -10.43
N ASP A 63 -0.42 11.56 -10.62
CA ASP A 63 0.80 12.23 -11.07
C ASP A 63 1.51 12.96 -9.91
N GLU A 64 2.84 12.95 -9.91
CA GLU A 64 3.63 13.60 -8.86
C GLU A 64 3.40 15.12 -8.79
N SER A 65 3.16 15.76 -9.93
CA SER A 65 2.94 17.21 -9.99
C SER A 65 1.68 17.67 -9.25
N GLU A 66 0.69 16.79 -9.09
CA GLU A 66 -0.53 17.04 -8.32
C GLU A 66 -0.25 17.17 -6.81
N PHE A 67 0.92 16.69 -6.36
CA PHE A 67 1.28 16.61 -4.94
C PHE A 67 2.51 17.44 -4.57
N GLN A 68 3.05 18.27 -5.49
CA GLN A 68 4.30 19.01 -5.26
C GLN A 68 4.26 19.83 -3.96
N THR A 69 3.17 20.55 -3.71
CA THR A 69 2.99 21.32 -2.46
C THR A 69 3.09 20.44 -1.21
N LYS A 70 2.58 19.20 -1.24
CA LYS A 70 2.64 18.25 -0.12
C LYS A 70 4.01 17.59 0.01
N ILE A 71 4.68 17.37 -1.11
CA ILE A 71 6.06 16.89 -1.14
C ILE A 71 6.98 17.94 -0.50
N ASP A 72 6.80 19.21 -0.87
CA ASP A 72 7.56 20.35 -0.35
C ASP A 72 7.27 20.63 1.13
N SER A 73 6.01 20.51 1.56
CA SER A 73 5.64 20.58 2.99
C SER A 73 6.20 19.42 3.79
N GLN A 74 6.68 18.39 3.11
CA GLN A 74 7.47 17.34 3.74
C GLN A 74 6.59 16.57 4.75
N THR A 75 5.27 16.51 4.50
CA THR A 75 4.28 15.86 5.37
C THR A 75 4.50 14.36 5.45
N ILE A 76 4.88 13.72 4.34
CA ILE A 76 5.30 12.31 4.33
C ILE A 76 6.72 12.21 3.80
N VAL A 77 7.62 11.57 4.57
CA VAL A 77 9.04 11.50 4.23
C VAL A 77 9.56 10.07 4.36
N TYR A 78 10.22 9.61 3.30
CA TYR A 78 11.08 8.43 3.36
C TYR A 78 12.37 8.78 4.10
N HIS A 79 12.72 8.00 5.12
CA HIS A 79 13.95 8.22 5.88
C HIS A 79 15.07 7.26 5.45
N LYS A 80 14.94 5.98 5.81
CA LYS A 80 15.91 4.91 5.54
C LYS A 80 15.26 3.55 5.78
N CYS A 81 16.01 2.47 5.62
CA CYS A 81 15.58 1.16 6.08
C CYS A 81 15.91 0.93 7.55
N ASP A 82 15.06 0.20 8.28
CA ASP A 82 15.35 -0.26 9.63
C ASP A 82 16.36 -1.44 9.63
N LYS A 83 16.65 -1.99 10.81
CA LYS A 83 17.60 -3.12 10.97
C LYS A 83 17.18 -4.41 10.25
N TYR A 84 15.93 -4.52 9.80
CA TYR A 84 15.40 -5.64 9.03
C TYR A 84 15.27 -5.33 7.53
N GLY A 85 15.75 -4.16 7.09
CA GLY A 85 15.67 -3.73 5.70
C GLY A 85 14.33 -3.10 5.30
N ARG A 86 13.42 -2.88 6.26
CA ARG A 86 12.08 -2.33 6.00
C ARG A 86 12.16 -0.83 5.77
N PRO A 87 11.61 -0.30 4.66
CA PRO A 87 11.46 1.14 4.48
C PRO A 87 10.79 1.81 5.68
N VAL A 88 11.37 2.87 6.20
CA VAL A 88 10.80 3.70 7.28
C VAL A 88 10.28 4.99 6.68
N VAL A 89 9.00 5.24 6.93
CA VAL A 89 8.25 6.38 6.42
C VAL A 89 7.69 7.14 7.61
N TYR A 90 7.93 8.45 7.64
CA TYR A 90 7.36 9.34 8.66
C TYR A 90 6.18 10.09 8.07
N MET A 91 5.07 10.11 8.80
CA MET A 91 3.94 11.02 8.56
C MET A 91 3.94 12.08 9.66
N ARG A 92 4.23 13.33 9.30
CA ARG A 92 4.44 14.43 10.25
C ARG A 92 3.23 15.37 10.25
N VAL A 93 2.40 15.24 11.29
CA VAL A 93 1.08 15.89 11.35
C VAL A 93 1.20 17.42 11.42
N ARG A 94 2.20 17.96 12.12
CA ARG A 94 2.51 19.42 12.18
C ARG A 94 2.65 20.12 10.82
N PHE A 95 2.90 19.37 9.74
CA PHE A 95 3.05 19.92 8.40
C PHE A 95 1.84 19.66 7.51
N ASN A 96 0.77 19.10 8.06
CA ASN A 96 -0.50 18.98 7.36
C ASN A 96 -1.42 20.13 7.73
N ASN A 97 -1.69 21.03 6.80
CA ASN A 97 -2.78 21.98 6.92
C ASN A 97 -4.09 21.33 6.45
N PRO A 98 -5.09 21.09 7.33
CA PRO A 98 -6.37 20.50 6.94
C PRO A 98 -7.22 21.44 6.07
N ASP A 99 -7.04 22.75 6.17
CA ASP A 99 -7.81 23.73 5.37
C ASP A 99 -7.39 23.74 3.89
N ASP A 100 -6.16 23.29 3.60
CA ASP A 100 -5.58 23.31 2.26
C ASP A 100 -5.89 22.04 1.45
N THR A 101 -6.54 21.03 2.04
CA THR A 101 -6.63 19.71 1.41
C THR A 101 -7.87 18.95 1.82
N THR A 102 -8.63 18.48 0.84
CA THR A 102 -9.77 17.59 1.08
C THR A 102 -9.32 16.20 1.49
N ASP A 103 -10.17 15.47 2.21
CA ASP A 103 -9.94 14.06 2.57
C ASP A 103 -9.59 13.20 1.35
N ARG A 104 -10.23 13.48 0.21
CA ARG A 104 -9.97 12.77 -1.06
C ARG A 104 -8.55 13.02 -1.56
N GLN A 105 -8.10 14.27 -1.59
CA GLN A 105 -6.75 14.61 -2.01
C GLN A 105 -5.70 14.04 -1.06
N MET A 106 -5.97 14.04 0.25
CA MET A 106 -5.07 13.44 1.24
C MET A 106 -4.97 11.92 1.06
N MET A 107 -6.10 11.24 0.80
CA MET A 107 -6.13 9.82 0.45
C MET A 107 -5.34 9.53 -0.83
N GLN A 108 -5.53 10.30 -1.89
CA GLN A 108 -4.78 10.15 -3.15
C GLN A 108 -3.28 10.36 -2.93
N TYR A 109 -2.88 11.36 -2.16
CA TYR A 109 -1.48 11.59 -1.81
C TYR A 109 -0.88 10.41 -1.01
N MET A 110 -1.63 9.84 -0.06
CA MET A 110 -1.22 8.63 0.64
C MET A 110 -1.06 7.43 -0.31
N LEU A 111 -1.99 7.25 -1.26
CA LEU A 111 -1.93 6.16 -2.24
C LEU A 111 -0.73 6.30 -3.19
N TRP A 112 -0.50 7.51 -3.70
CA TRP A 112 0.68 7.84 -4.49
C TRP A 112 1.98 7.59 -3.69
N THR A 113 2.00 7.98 -2.41
CA THR A 113 3.17 7.75 -1.55
C THR A 113 3.42 6.25 -1.34
N MET A 114 2.38 5.46 -1.06
CA MET A 114 2.48 4.01 -0.92
C MET A 114 2.98 3.33 -2.20
N LYS A 115 2.53 3.79 -3.38
CA LYS A 115 3.03 3.31 -4.69
C LYS A 115 4.53 3.55 -4.82
N ASN A 116 5.00 4.74 -4.47
CA ASN A 116 6.42 5.10 -4.48
C ASN A 116 7.25 4.30 -3.47
N ILE A 117 6.73 4.05 -2.27
CA ILE A 117 7.40 3.21 -1.28
C ILE A 117 7.54 1.78 -1.81
N LYS A 118 6.46 1.21 -2.36
CA LYS A 118 6.47 -0.15 -2.96
C LYS A 118 7.47 -0.27 -4.09
N ALA A 119 7.60 0.73 -4.96
CA ALA A 119 8.58 0.75 -6.04
C ALA A 119 10.04 0.76 -5.55
N LYS A 120 10.28 1.29 -4.33
CA LYS A 120 11.60 1.38 -3.70
C LYS A 120 11.88 0.24 -2.71
N MET A 121 10.94 -0.71 -2.53
CA MET A 121 11.13 -1.83 -1.60
C MET A 121 12.24 -2.77 -2.11
N PRO A 122 13.16 -3.20 -1.23
CA PRO A 122 14.12 -4.25 -1.57
C PRO A 122 13.41 -5.55 -2.02
N LYS A 123 14.05 -6.32 -2.91
CA LYS A 123 13.48 -7.54 -3.56
C LYS A 123 12.90 -8.58 -2.58
N HIS A 124 13.36 -8.60 -1.33
CA HIS A 124 12.97 -9.58 -0.31
C HIS A 124 12.20 -8.96 0.87
N VAL A 125 11.79 -7.70 0.73
CA VAL A 125 11.06 -6.96 1.76
C VAL A 125 9.70 -6.62 1.21
N ASP A 126 8.66 -7.00 1.93
CA ASP A 126 7.27 -6.86 1.52
C ASP A 126 6.44 -5.96 2.45
N ASN A 127 7.08 -5.48 3.51
CA ASN A 127 6.51 -4.61 4.53
C ASN A 127 7.34 -3.34 4.72
N TYR A 128 6.73 -2.34 5.34
CA TYR A 128 7.36 -1.07 5.67
C TYR A 128 6.91 -0.64 7.07
N LEU A 129 7.64 0.29 7.68
CA LEU A 129 7.30 0.91 8.94
C LEU A 129 6.77 2.32 8.67
N LEU A 130 5.53 2.58 9.10
CA LEU A 130 4.95 3.91 9.12
C LEU A 130 5.01 4.45 10.54
N ILE A 131 5.61 5.62 10.72
CA ILE A 131 5.71 6.32 12.00
C ILE A 131 4.87 7.59 11.91
N TYR A 132 3.86 7.69 12.77
CA TYR A 132 3.08 8.90 12.93
C TYR A 132 3.76 9.82 13.95
N ASP A 133 4.30 10.94 13.48
CA ASP A 133 4.78 12.02 14.32
C ASP A 133 3.61 12.99 14.57
N LEU A 134 3.02 12.82 15.75
CA LEU A 134 1.86 13.59 16.23
C LEU A 134 2.26 14.87 16.97
N LYS A 135 3.51 15.31 16.85
CA LYS A 135 3.92 16.60 17.41
C LYS A 135 3.02 17.70 16.86
N ASP A 136 2.56 18.58 17.75
CA ASP A 136 1.65 19.70 17.46
C ASP A 136 0.32 19.27 16.80
N ALA A 137 -0.05 17.99 16.93
CA ALA A 137 -1.37 17.51 16.53
C ALA A 137 -2.42 17.95 17.56
N GLY A 138 -3.38 18.75 17.14
CA GLY A 138 -4.48 19.20 17.99
C GLY A 138 -5.15 20.45 17.44
N TRP A 139 -6.38 20.69 17.89
CA TRP A 139 -7.08 21.94 17.65
C TRP A 139 -6.70 22.90 18.78
N SER A 140 -5.96 23.97 18.47
CA SER A 140 -5.78 25.12 19.36
C SER A 140 -6.42 26.34 18.74
#